data_AF-S4NT70-F1
#
_entry.id   AF-S4NT70-F1
#
_cell.length_a   1.000
_cell.length_b   1.000
_cell.length_c   1.000
_cell.angle_alpha   90.00
_cell.angle_beta   90.00
_cell.angle_gamma   90.00
#
_symmetry.space_group_name_H-M   'P 1'
#
loop_
_entity.id
_entity.type
_entity.pdbx_description
1 polymer ?
#
loop_
_entity_poly.entity_id
_entity_poly.type
_entity_poly.pdbx_seq_one_letter_code
_entity_poly.pdbx_strand_id
1 'polypeptide(L)'
;EYSKKQGYPYSRLPSFTDEEKKLIQGTYDFYSLNHYTARLVRKAHKNETPGPWFVAGSKELNAVLEIDPTWAYTDLSYLAVAPKGIRRQIKWLKDRYNNVSILITENGFATRDPDLYDTG
;
A
#
# COMPACT_ATOMS: atom_id res chain seq x y z
N GLU A 1 -19.12 6.02 -7.46
CA GLU A 1 -19.26 6.08 -8.94
C GLU A 1 -18.94 4.79 -9.67
N TYR A 2 -17.87 4.06 -9.32
CA TYR A 2 -17.48 2.83 -10.03
C TYR A 2 -18.52 1.70 -9.92
N SER A 3 -19.08 1.44 -8.73
CA SER A 3 -20.18 0.45 -8.57
C SER A 3 -21.40 0.77 -9.45
N LYS A 4 -21.77 2.06 -9.55
CA LYS A 4 -22.87 2.50 -10.42
C LYS A 4 -22.58 2.21 -11.90
N LYS A 5 -21.35 2.44 -12.36
CA LYS A 5 -20.93 2.11 -13.75
C LYS A 5 -20.99 0.61 -14.05
N GLN A 6 -20.84 -0.23 -13.03
CA GLN A 6 -20.96 -1.69 -13.15
C GLN A 6 -22.41 -2.19 -13.00
N GLY A 7 -23.39 -1.29 -12.84
CA GLY A 7 -24.80 -1.66 -12.71
C GLY A 7 -25.22 -2.11 -11.30
N TYR A 8 -24.39 -1.92 -10.28
CA TYR A 8 -24.82 -2.23 -8.91
C TYR A 8 -25.85 -1.19 -8.44
N PRO A 9 -26.95 -1.63 -7.79
CA PRO A 9 -27.97 -0.72 -7.25
C PRO A 9 -27.46 0.10 -6.06
N TYR A 10 -26.42 -0.37 -5.38
CA TYR A 10 -25.81 0.27 -4.21
C TYR A 10 -24.28 0.26 -4.32
N SER A 11 -23.62 1.05 -3.47
CA SER A 11 -22.16 1.01 -3.34
C SER A 11 -21.68 -0.38 -2.90
N ARG A 12 -20.57 -0.86 -3.48
CA ARG A 12 -19.89 -2.07 -3.00
C ARG A 12 -19.10 -1.82 -1.71
N LEU A 13 -18.74 -0.56 -1.45
CA LEU A 13 -18.14 -0.13 -0.20
C LEU A 13 -19.27 0.14 0.81
N PRO A 14 -19.34 -0.62 1.93
CA PRO A 14 -20.32 -0.38 2.98
C PRO A 14 -20.14 1.00 3.62
N SER A 15 -21.23 1.53 4.17
CA SER A 15 -21.23 2.78 4.93
C SER A 15 -21.35 2.48 6.41
N PHE A 16 -20.64 3.25 7.24
CA PHE A 16 -20.84 3.26 8.68
C PHE A 16 -22.00 4.19 9.07
N THR A 17 -22.76 3.81 10.10
CA THR A 17 -23.64 4.73 10.82
C THR A 17 -22.84 5.78 11.58
N ASP A 18 -23.49 6.82 12.10
CA ASP A 18 -22.79 7.84 12.87
C ASP A 18 -22.34 7.33 14.24
N GLU A 19 -23.08 6.38 14.82
CA GLU A 19 -22.72 5.67 16.05
C GLU A 19 -21.47 4.81 15.84
N GLU A 20 -21.39 4.05 14.74
CA GLU A 20 -20.22 3.22 14.40
C GLU A 20 -18.98 4.06 14.15
N LYS A 21 -19.12 5.21 13.45
CA LYS A 21 -17.99 6.14 13.24
C LYS A 21 -17.45 6.64 14.58
N LYS A 22 -18.33 7.05 15.50
CA LYS A 22 -17.93 7.51 16.84
C LYS A 22 -17.26 6.40 17.63
N LEU A 23 -17.76 5.17 17.52
CA LEU A 23 -17.20 4.02 18.22
C LEU A 23 -15.77 3.69 17.76
N ILE A 24 -15.48 3.78 16.46
CA ILE A 24 -14.19 3.40 15.88
C ILE A 24 -13.17 4.55 15.94
N GLN A 25 -13.63 5.80 15.93
CA GLN A 25 -12.73 6.94 15.91
C GLN A 25 -11.85 7.00 17.17
N GLY A 26 -10.54 6.92 16.99
CA GLY A 26 -9.59 7.02 18.09
C GLY A 26 -9.30 5.71 18.84
N THR A 27 -9.79 4.56 18.35
CA THR A 27 -9.53 3.25 18.97
C THR A 27 -8.14 2.72 18.60
N TYR A 28 -7.08 3.42 18.99
CA TYR A 28 -5.69 3.01 18.77
C TYR A 28 -4.76 3.65 19.80
N ASP A 29 -3.71 2.92 20.18
CA ASP A 29 -2.61 3.45 21.00
C ASP A 29 -1.38 3.81 20.14
N PHE A 30 -1.17 3.06 19.05
CA PHE A 30 -0.09 3.26 18.08
C PHE A 30 -0.47 2.66 16.72
N TYR A 31 0.34 2.91 15.70
CA TYR A 31 0.18 2.36 14.35
C TYR A 31 1.22 1.27 14.08
N SER A 32 0.77 0.03 13.89
CA SER A 32 1.64 -1.08 13.44
C SER A 32 1.81 -1.05 11.92
N LEU A 33 3.05 -1.08 11.44
CA LEU A 33 3.39 -1.01 10.03
C LEU A 33 4.17 -2.25 9.57
N ASN A 34 3.64 -2.91 8.54
CA ASN A 34 4.38 -3.86 7.72
C ASN A 34 4.79 -3.16 6.41
N HIS A 35 6.09 -3.08 6.12
CA HIS A 35 6.58 -2.44 4.91
C HIS A 35 7.69 -3.26 4.24
N TYR A 36 7.51 -3.57 2.95
CA TYR A 36 8.45 -4.39 2.19
C TYR A 36 8.91 -3.78 0.88
N THR A 37 8.09 -2.96 0.23
CA THR A 37 8.37 -2.46 -1.12
C THR A 37 7.60 -1.17 -1.41
N ALA A 38 7.90 -0.56 -2.56
CA ALA A 38 7.19 0.59 -3.08
C ALA A 38 6.75 0.35 -4.53
N ARG A 39 5.91 1.26 -5.04
CA ARG A 39 5.50 1.34 -6.44
C ARG A 39 5.54 2.79 -6.91
N LEU A 40 5.89 2.97 -8.16
CA LEU A 40 5.53 4.18 -8.90
C LEU A 40 4.04 4.09 -9.23
N VAL A 41 3.34 5.22 -9.18
CA VAL A 41 1.89 5.27 -9.40
C VAL A 41 1.59 6.32 -10.45
N ARG A 42 0.84 5.93 -11.47
CA ARG A 42 0.33 6.84 -12.49
C ARG A 42 -1.15 6.59 -12.76
N LYS A 43 -1.79 7.59 -13.36
CA LYS A 43 -3.16 7.43 -13.87
C LYS A 43 -3.15 6.47 -15.06
N ALA A 44 -4.17 5.61 -15.16
CA ALA A 44 -4.37 4.79 -16.35
C ALA A 44 -4.59 5.66 -17.59
N HIS A 45 -3.97 5.30 -18.71
CA HIS A 45 -4.18 5.91 -20.01
C HIS A 45 -5.58 5.62 -20.55
N LYS A 46 -5.99 6.35 -21.59
CA LYS A 46 -7.24 6.08 -22.28
C LYS A 46 -7.20 4.65 -22.84
N ASN A 47 -8.24 3.87 -22.56
CA ASN A 47 -8.37 2.45 -22.94
C ASN A 47 -7.37 1.49 -22.25
N GLU A 48 -6.57 1.95 -21.30
CA GLU A 48 -5.78 1.08 -20.44
C GLU A 48 -6.64 0.58 -19.28
N THR A 49 -6.61 -0.72 -19.03
CA THR A 49 -7.29 -1.31 -17.87
C THR A 49 -6.24 -1.59 -16.80
N PRO A 50 -6.32 -0.95 -15.61
CA PRO A 50 -5.45 -1.28 -14.50
C PRO A 50 -5.44 -2.77 -14.17
N GLY A 51 -4.25 -3.27 -13.86
CA GLY A 51 -4.03 -4.63 -13.40
C GLY A 51 -4.63 -4.92 -12.01
N PRO A 52 -4.42 -6.13 -11.49
CA PRO A 52 -4.91 -6.51 -10.16
C PRO A 52 -4.37 -5.61 -9.05
N TRP A 53 -5.19 -5.46 -8.01
CA TRP A 53 -4.83 -4.77 -6.77
C TRP A 53 -3.50 -5.25 -6.22
N PHE A 54 -2.83 -4.37 -5.48
CA PHE A 54 -1.52 -4.52 -4.81
C PHE A 54 -0.31 -4.80 -5.71
N VAL A 55 -0.46 -5.48 -6.85
CA VAL A 55 0.67 -5.82 -7.74
C VAL A 55 0.84 -4.81 -8.87
N ALA A 56 -0.24 -4.52 -9.59
CA ALA A 56 -0.17 -3.87 -10.90
C ALA A 56 -1.13 -2.69 -11.10
N GLY A 57 -2.17 -2.53 -10.26
CA GLY A 57 -3.07 -1.39 -10.40
C GLY A 57 -4.30 -1.44 -9.54
N SER A 58 -5.22 -0.52 -9.81
CA SER A 58 -6.55 -0.48 -9.22
C SER A 58 -7.52 0.14 -10.21
N LYS A 59 -8.56 -0.59 -10.58
CA LYS A 59 -9.62 -0.06 -11.46
C LYS A 59 -10.47 0.97 -10.72
N GLU A 60 -10.72 0.73 -9.44
CA GLU A 60 -11.46 1.63 -8.55
C GLU A 60 -10.75 2.98 -8.38
N LEU A 61 -9.42 2.99 -8.27
CA LEU A 61 -8.62 4.22 -8.16
C LEU A 61 -8.17 4.79 -9.51
N ASN A 62 -8.45 4.10 -10.63
CA ASN A 62 -7.94 4.42 -11.96
C ASN A 62 -6.40 4.63 -11.97
N ALA A 63 -5.70 3.74 -11.28
CA ALA A 63 -4.27 3.82 -11.03
C ALA A 63 -3.53 2.59 -11.55
N VAL A 64 -2.37 2.80 -12.16
CA VAL A 64 -1.43 1.76 -12.55
C VAL A 64 -0.25 1.80 -11.58
N LEU A 65 0.17 0.63 -11.10
CA LEU A 65 1.31 0.46 -10.21
C LEU A 65 2.46 -0.11 -11.01
N GLU A 66 3.59 0.58 -10.98
CA GLU A 66 4.78 0.22 -11.73
C GLU A 66 5.96 0.06 -10.77
N ILE A 67 6.93 -0.75 -11.18
CA ILE A 67 8.20 -0.86 -10.48
C ILE A 67 9.20 -0.03 -11.28
N ASP A 68 9.96 0.80 -10.59
CA ASP A 68 11.05 1.54 -11.20
C ASP A 68 12.07 0.53 -11.76
N PRO A 69 12.39 0.57 -13.07
CA PRO A 69 13.29 -0.40 -13.68
C PRO A 69 14.71 -0.34 -13.13
N THR A 70 15.08 0.72 -12.42
CA THR A 70 16.38 0.87 -11.77
C THR A 70 16.46 0.20 -10.39
N TRP A 71 15.33 -0.22 -9.81
CA TRP A 71 15.32 -0.89 -8.52
C TRP A 71 15.72 -2.35 -8.66
N ALA A 72 16.54 -2.82 -7.72
CA ALA A 72 16.81 -4.25 -7.57
C ALA A 72 15.54 -4.99 -7.11
N TYR A 73 15.51 -6.29 -7.35
CA TYR A 73 14.44 -7.18 -6.90
C TYR A 73 14.98 -8.13 -5.83
N THR A 74 14.11 -8.49 -4.90
CA THR A 74 14.32 -9.69 -4.07
C THR A 74 14.06 -10.94 -4.91
N ASP A 75 14.21 -12.14 -4.33
CA ASP A 75 13.82 -13.39 -5.00
C ASP A 75 12.29 -13.54 -5.21
N LEU A 76 11.50 -12.60 -4.69
CA LEU A 76 10.08 -12.44 -4.99
C LEU A 76 9.90 -11.25 -5.95
N SER A 77 9.44 -11.53 -7.17
CA SER A 77 9.36 -10.55 -8.28
C SER A 77 8.47 -9.34 -8.01
N TYR A 78 7.55 -9.42 -7.05
CA TYR A 78 6.69 -8.31 -6.65
C TYR A 78 7.27 -7.48 -5.49
N LEU A 79 8.41 -7.88 -4.90
CA LEU A 79 9.10 -7.09 -3.87
C LEU A 79 10.34 -6.45 -4.48
N ALA A 80 10.19 -5.20 -4.92
CA ALA A 80 11.30 -4.36 -5.35
C ALA A 80 11.97 -3.69 -4.14
N VAL A 81 13.29 -3.55 -4.21
CA VAL A 81 14.13 -2.98 -3.16
C VAL A 81 14.09 -1.46 -3.25
N ALA A 82 13.27 -0.84 -2.40
CA ALA A 82 13.07 0.61 -2.40
C ALA A 82 13.17 1.22 -0.98
N PRO A 83 14.37 1.30 -0.37
CA PRO A 83 14.52 1.73 1.03
C PRO A 83 13.99 3.14 1.31
N LYS A 84 14.03 4.05 0.33
CA LYS A 84 13.45 5.39 0.47
C LYS A 84 11.92 5.37 0.65
N GLY A 85 11.26 4.28 0.26
CA GLY A 85 9.83 4.07 0.39
C GLY A 85 9.34 4.14 1.84
N ILE A 86 9.99 3.40 2.75
CA ILE A 86 9.58 3.36 4.16
C ILE A 86 9.70 4.73 4.83
N ARG A 87 10.79 5.47 4.55
CA ARG A 87 10.97 6.84 5.07
C ARG A 87 9.84 7.77 4.62
N ARG A 88 9.45 7.69 3.34
CA ARG A 88 8.35 8.50 2.79
C ARG A 88 7.01 8.11 3.40
N GLN A 89 6.75 6.82 3.58
CA GLN A 89 5.52 6.32 4.21
C GLN A 89 5.41 6.77 5.67
N ILE A 90 6.47 6.60 6.47
CA ILE A 90 6.50 7.03 7.88
C ILE A 90 6.31 8.54 7.98
N LYS A 91 6.98 9.33 7.13
CA LYS A 91 6.78 10.79 7.10
C LYS A 91 5.31 11.14 6.79
N TRP A 92 4.71 10.50 5.80
CA TRP A 92 3.32 10.75 5.43
C TRP A 92 2.37 10.38 6.59
N LEU A 93 2.57 9.24 7.25
CA LEU A 93 1.78 8.83 8.42
C LEU A 93 1.91 9.86 9.55
N LYS A 94 3.14 10.28 9.85
CA LYS A 94 3.43 11.32 10.84
C LYS A 94 2.67 12.62 10.54
N ASP A 95 2.77 13.12 9.32
CA ASP A 95 2.14 14.39 8.94
C ASP A 95 0.59 14.27 8.92
N ARG A 96 0.05 13.11 8.52
CA ARG A 96 -1.39 12.90 8.31
C ARG A 96 -2.16 12.57 9.59
N TYR A 97 -1.50 11.92 10.55
CA TYR A 97 -2.11 11.38 11.77
C TYR A 97 -1.46 11.98 13.03
N ASN A 98 -1.12 13.27 12.99
CA ASN A 98 -0.66 14.05 14.14
C ASN A 98 0.51 13.39 14.91
N ASN A 99 1.53 12.95 14.18
CA ASN A 99 2.72 12.30 14.75
C ASN A 99 2.39 11.08 15.63
N VAL A 100 1.46 10.24 15.17
CA VAL A 100 1.15 8.93 15.77
C VAL A 100 2.42 8.11 16.01
N SER A 101 2.49 7.42 17.15
CA SER A 101 3.54 6.44 17.44
C SER A 101 3.47 5.29 16.43
N ILE A 102 4.61 4.92 15.84
CA ILE A 102 4.67 3.87 14.81
C ILE A 102 5.58 2.74 15.31
N LEU A 103 5.08 1.51 15.23
CA LEU A 103 5.86 0.29 15.44
C LEU A 103 6.00 -0.43 14.09
N ILE A 104 7.22 -0.67 13.63
CA ILE A 104 7.44 -1.52 12.45
C ILE A 104 7.35 -2.97 12.92
N THR A 105 6.28 -3.65 12.55
CA THR A 105 6.02 -5.04 12.92
C THR A 105 6.61 -6.02 11.91
N GLU A 106 6.75 -5.60 10.65
CA GLU A 106 7.47 -6.36 9.63
C GLU A 106 8.25 -5.47 8.67
N ASN A 107 9.49 -5.87 8.42
CA ASN A 107 10.33 -5.41 7.31
C ASN A 107 11.33 -6.53 6.98
N GLY A 108 11.52 -6.83 5.70
CA GLY A 108 12.39 -7.93 5.33
C GLY A 108 12.74 -7.97 3.85
N PHE A 109 13.61 -8.90 3.52
CA PHE A 109 14.14 -9.14 2.19
C PHE A 109 14.07 -10.64 1.89
N ALA A 110 13.44 -11.02 0.78
CA ALA A 110 13.34 -12.41 0.38
C ALA A 110 14.56 -12.85 -0.43
N THR A 111 15.21 -13.92 -0.02
CA THR A 111 16.35 -14.50 -0.74
C THR A 111 16.22 -16.03 -0.78
N ARG A 112 16.68 -16.64 -1.87
CA ARG A 112 16.95 -18.08 -2.00
C ARG A 112 18.37 -18.42 -1.58
N ASP A 113 19.23 -17.41 -1.41
CA ASP A 113 20.55 -17.60 -0.84
C ASP A 113 20.39 -18.19 0.57
N PRO A 114 20.88 -19.42 0.82
CA PRO A 114 20.80 -20.03 2.14
C PRO A 114 21.70 -19.31 3.16
N ASP A 115 22.70 -18.56 2.70
CA ASP A 115 23.61 -17.82 3.55
C ASP A 115 23.02 -16.43 3.85
N LEU A 116 22.48 -16.27 5.06
CA LEU A 116 22.06 -14.97 5.56
C LEU A 116 23.30 -14.16 5.94
N TYR A 117 23.77 -13.31 5.04
CA TYR A 117 24.78 -12.29 5.35
C TYR A 117 24.14 -11.16 6.18
N ASP A 118 23.81 -11.47 7.44
CA ASP A 118 23.33 -10.51 8.44
C ASP A 118 24.51 -9.80 9.13
N THR A 119 25.45 -9.32 8.32
CA THR A 119 26.54 -8.44 8.77
C THR A 119 26.19 -7.03 8.36
N GLY A 120 25.41 -6.35 9.21
CA GLY A 120 25.22 -4.90 9.15
C GLY A 120 26.50 -4.10 9.37
#